data_AF-A0A3P1XP49-F1
#
_entry.id   AF-A0A3P1XP49-F1
#
_cell.length_a   1.000
_cell.length_b   1.000
_cell.length_c   1.000
_cell.angle_alpha   90.00
_cell.angle_beta   90.00
_cell.angle_gamma   90.00
#
_symmetry.space_group_name_H-M   'P 1'
#
loop_
_entity.id
_entity.type
_entity.pdbx_description
1 polymer ?
#
loop_
_entity_poly.entity_id
_entity_poly.type
_entity_poly.pdbx_seq_one_letter_code
_entity_poly.pdbx_strand_id
1 'polypeptide(L)'
;MLLTSESGIFLGGVATAEATDATGSPLKVSYVTDGNTLQQVLSSESGQIVYPANVTTYAGTVWYTSGWVTTKPNYIVNVNPTALGRQQNAFNVHKYHVQHAKAVLGTYNVKKYWNWGIERQFLCHVVGAWFPSGTYNMESWQPALHWNQIANPWDRCNRIK
;
A
#
# COMPACT_ATOMS: atom_id res chain seq x y z
N MET A 1 -7.75 -14.62 -5.39
CA MET A 1 -7.08 -14.36 -6.69
C MET A 1 -5.76 -13.66 -6.44
N LEU A 2 -4.67 -14.15 -7.05
CA LEU A 2 -3.38 -13.45 -7.06
C LEU A 2 -3.26 -12.67 -8.36
N LEU A 3 -2.69 -11.47 -8.28
CA LEU A 3 -2.37 -10.63 -9.42
C LEU A 3 -0.85 -10.63 -9.60
N THR A 4 -0.39 -11.00 -10.79
CA THR A 4 1.02 -11.01 -11.15
C THR A 4 1.27 -10.21 -12.41
N SER A 5 2.50 -9.74 -12.60
CA SER A 5 2.94 -9.25 -13.91
C SER A 5 3.06 -10.40 -14.91
N GLU A 6 3.26 -10.06 -16.19
CA GLU A 6 3.59 -11.03 -17.26
C GLU A 6 4.84 -11.85 -16.93
N SER A 7 5.79 -11.27 -16.21
CA SER A 7 7.01 -11.92 -15.73
C SER A 7 6.83 -12.71 -14.43
N GLY A 8 5.60 -12.87 -13.92
CA GLY A 8 5.30 -13.62 -12.71
C GLY A 8 5.58 -12.90 -11.38
N ILE A 9 5.87 -11.60 -11.39
CA ILE A 9 6.09 -10.83 -10.15
C ILE A 9 4.75 -10.59 -9.46
N PHE A 10 4.68 -10.88 -8.15
CA PHE A 10 3.47 -10.62 -7.36
C PHE A 10 3.18 -9.12 -7.24
N LEU A 11 1.99 -8.71 -7.68
CA LEU A 11 1.53 -7.32 -7.69
C LEU A 11 0.52 -7.04 -6.59
N GLY A 12 -0.21 -8.06 -6.15
CA GLY A 12 -1.30 -7.91 -5.19
C GLY A 12 -2.29 -9.06 -5.29
N GLY A 13 -3.43 -8.90 -4.65
CA GLY A 13 -4.45 -9.93 -4.70
C GLY A 13 -5.78 -9.47 -4.15
N VAL A 14 -6.79 -10.27 -4.44
CA VAL A 14 -8.14 -10.14 -3.90
C VAL A 14 -8.48 -11.43 -3.18
N ALA A 15 -8.96 -11.31 -1.95
CA ALA A 15 -9.34 -12.44 -1.10
C ALA A 15 -10.75 -12.22 -0.57
N THR A 16 -11.57 -13.26 -0.60
CA THR A 16 -12.86 -13.26 0.10
C THR A 16 -12.67 -13.86 1.49
N ALA A 17 -13.19 -13.19 2.51
CA ALA A 17 -13.16 -13.67 3.89
C ALA A 17 -14.35 -14.57 4.19
N GLU A 18 -15.55 -14.07 3.85
CA GLU A 18 -16.82 -14.72 4.12
C GLU A 18 -17.80 -14.30 3.02
N ALA A 19 -18.64 -15.24 2.61
CA ALA A 19 -19.77 -14.98 1.75
C ALA A 19 -20.94 -15.82 2.23
N THR A 20 -22.06 -15.17 2.55
CA THR A 20 -23.27 -15.80 3.06
C THR A 20 -24.50 -15.23 2.38
N ASP A 21 -25.56 -16.01 2.29
CA ASP A 21 -26.87 -15.54 1.85
C ASP A 21 -27.68 -14.98 3.03
N ALA A 22 -28.93 -14.55 2.79
CA ALA A 22 -29.79 -13.97 3.82
C ALA A 22 -30.16 -14.95 4.95
N THR A 23 -30.01 -16.25 4.72
CA THR A 23 -30.26 -17.30 5.71
C THR A 23 -29.02 -17.64 6.53
N GLY A 24 -27.87 -17.05 6.20
CA GLY A 24 -26.56 -17.37 6.77
C GLY A 24 -25.90 -18.59 6.11
N SER A 25 -26.46 -19.10 5.01
CA SER A 25 -25.89 -20.25 4.29
C SER A 25 -24.64 -19.79 3.51
N PRO A 26 -23.54 -20.58 3.52
CA PRO A 26 -22.30 -20.19 2.87
C PRO A 26 -22.44 -20.16 1.34
N LEU A 27 -21.83 -19.15 0.73
CA LEU A 27 -21.74 -18.99 -0.72
C LEU A 27 -20.30 -19.24 -1.20
N LYS A 28 -20.17 -19.89 -2.36
CA LYS A 28 -18.91 -20.02 -3.09
C LYS A 28 -18.66 -18.75 -3.88
N VAL A 29 -17.45 -18.21 -3.77
CA VAL A 29 -17.02 -17.02 -4.53
C VAL A 29 -15.95 -17.42 -5.53
N SER A 30 -16.21 -17.16 -6.81
CA SER A 30 -15.22 -17.19 -7.88
C SER A 30 -15.00 -15.81 -8.45
N TYR A 31 -13.96 -15.68 -9.28
CA TYR A 31 -13.55 -14.42 -9.86
C TYR A 31 -13.42 -14.57 -11.37
N VAL A 32 -13.97 -13.61 -12.11
CA VAL A 32 -13.86 -13.53 -13.56
C VAL A 32 -13.34 -12.16 -13.95
N THR A 33 -12.39 -12.11 -14.88
CA THR A 33 -11.88 -10.87 -15.44
C THR A 33 -12.63 -10.54 -16.72
N ASP A 34 -13.18 -9.33 -16.81
CA ASP A 34 -13.79 -8.77 -18.01
C ASP A 34 -13.11 -7.45 -18.37
N GLY A 35 -12.16 -7.52 -19.31
CA GLY A 35 -11.25 -6.42 -19.62
C GLY A 35 -10.51 -5.93 -18.37
N ASN A 36 -10.77 -4.70 -17.95
CA ASN A 36 -10.18 -4.06 -16.77
C ASN A 36 -11.01 -4.24 -15.48
N THR A 37 -12.10 -5.01 -15.55
CA THR A 37 -13.00 -5.24 -14.41
C THR A 37 -12.74 -6.61 -13.83
N LEU A 38 -12.62 -6.68 -12.50
CA LEU A 38 -12.67 -7.94 -11.77
C LEU A 38 -14.07 -8.14 -11.19
N GLN A 39 -14.77 -9.15 -11.65
CA GLN A 39 -16.12 -9.50 -11.19
C GLN A 39 -16.05 -10.65 -10.19
N GLN A 40 -16.79 -10.50 -9.09
CA GLN A 40 -17.06 -11.59 -8.15
C GLN A 40 -18.34 -12.31 -8.57
N VAL A 41 -18.25 -13.63 -8.70
CA VAL A 41 -19.39 -14.48 -9.04
C VAL A 41 -19.72 -15.33 -7.83
N LEU A 42 -20.97 -15.26 -7.38
CA LEU A 42 -21.48 -16.01 -6.25
C LEU A 42 -22.22 -17.25 -6.76
N SER A 43 -22.01 -18.37 -6.09
CA SER A 43 -22.79 -19.59 -6.31
C SER A 43 -23.12 -20.27 -4.99
N SER A 44 -24.22 -21.00 -4.96
CA SER A 44 -24.64 -21.83 -3.84
C SER A 44 -24.57 -23.30 -4.24
N GLU A 45 -24.31 -24.19 -3.29
CA GLU A 45 -24.37 -25.64 -3.55
C GLU A 45 -25.79 -26.11 -3.88
N SER A 46 -26.81 -25.43 -3.35
CA SER A 46 -28.22 -25.71 -3.65
C SER A 46 -28.67 -25.13 -5.00
N GLY A 47 -27.82 -24.34 -5.67
CA GLY A 47 -28.16 -23.63 -6.91
C GLY A 47 -29.07 -22.42 -6.72
N GLN A 48 -29.57 -22.16 -5.51
CA GLN A 48 -30.35 -20.96 -5.18
C GLN A 48 -29.62 -20.08 -4.17
N ILE A 49 -29.68 -18.77 -4.37
CA ILE A 49 -29.13 -17.76 -3.47
C ILE A 49 -30.30 -16.95 -2.92
N VAL A 50 -30.43 -16.89 -1.59
CA VAL A 50 -31.44 -16.05 -0.94
C VAL A 50 -30.86 -14.67 -0.68
N TYR A 51 -31.44 -13.62 -1.25
CA TYR A 51 -30.93 -12.26 -1.12
C TYR A 51 -31.47 -11.55 0.14
N PRO A 52 -30.71 -10.61 0.73
CA PRO A 52 -29.39 -10.14 0.28
C PRO A 52 -28.26 -11.13 0.55
N ALA A 53 -27.28 -11.17 -0.36
CA ALA A 53 -26.02 -11.86 -0.13
C ALA A 53 -25.02 -10.90 0.51
N ASN A 54 -24.34 -11.35 1.56
CA ASN A 54 -23.29 -10.61 2.27
C ASN A 54 -21.94 -11.18 1.86
N VAL A 55 -21.03 -10.32 1.39
CA VAL A 55 -19.69 -10.74 0.96
C VAL A 55 -18.66 -9.77 1.51
N THR A 56 -17.67 -10.31 2.22
CA THR A 56 -16.52 -9.54 2.71
C THR A 56 -15.32 -9.84 1.84
N THR A 57 -14.78 -8.79 1.20
CA THR A 57 -13.65 -8.90 0.27
C THR A 57 -12.53 -7.96 0.68
N TYR A 58 -11.31 -8.46 0.66
CA TYR A 58 -10.09 -7.69 0.82
C TYR A 58 -9.37 -7.59 -0.52
N ALA A 59 -8.92 -6.38 -0.86
CA ALA A 59 -8.01 -6.15 -1.96
C ALA A 59 -6.70 -5.57 -1.40
N GLY A 60 -5.57 -6.07 -1.90
CA GLY A 60 -4.24 -5.65 -1.50
C GLY A 60 -3.32 -5.49 -2.70
N THR A 61 -2.32 -4.63 -2.54
CA THR A 61 -1.32 -4.36 -3.57
C THR A 61 0.06 -4.33 -2.92
N VAL A 62 1.07 -4.84 -3.62
CA VAL A 62 2.47 -4.78 -3.17
C VAL A 62 3.04 -3.42 -3.53
N TRP A 63 3.12 -2.52 -2.55
CA TRP A 63 3.63 -1.16 -2.78
C TRP A 63 5.13 -1.00 -2.65
N TYR A 64 5.79 -1.89 -1.92
CA TYR A 64 7.20 -1.80 -1.59
C TYR A 64 7.83 -3.18 -1.67
N THR A 65 9.03 -3.27 -2.24
CA THR A 65 9.80 -4.52 -2.35
C THR A 65 10.71 -4.75 -1.15
N SER A 66 11.14 -3.67 -0.49
CA SER A 66 12.03 -3.75 0.67
C SER A 66 12.02 -2.45 1.48
N GLY A 67 12.41 -2.56 2.75
CA GLY A 67 12.73 -1.43 3.61
C GLY A 67 13.98 -1.71 4.45
N TRP A 68 14.82 -0.71 4.65
CA TRP A 68 16.06 -0.84 5.44
C TRP A 68 16.46 0.49 6.06
N VAL A 69 17.36 0.44 7.04
CA VAL A 69 17.90 1.64 7.68
C VAL A 69 19.40 1.74 7.42
N THR A 70 19.85 2.90 6.98
CA THR A 70 21.27 3.23 6.85
C THR A 70 21.67 4.15 8.00
N THR A 71 22.71 3.80 8.75
CA THR A 71 23.18 4.56 9.92
C THR A 71 24.57 5.13 9.69
N LYS A 72 24.72 6.47 9.63
CA LYS A 72 25.99 7.22 9.66
C LYS A 72 25.74 8.67 10.11
N PRO A 73 26.52 9.19 11.08
CA PRO A 73 26.12 9.42 12.50
C PRO A 73 24.61 9.61 12.78
N ASN A 74 23.85 10.10 11.82
CA ASN A 74 22.40 10.08 11.78
C ASN A 74 21.86 8.80 11.11
N TYR A 75 20.55 8.70 10.86
CA TYR A 75 19.96 7.57 10.13
C TYR A 75 19.05 7.99 8.98
N ILE A 76 18.95 7.11 7.99
CA ILE A 76 18.02 7.20 6.85
C ILE A 76 17.15 5.96 6.87
N VAL A 77 15.83 6.16 6.90
CA VAL A 77 14.86 5.08 6.66
C VAL A 77 14.60 5.03 5.16
N ASN A 78 14.88 3.89 4.56
CA ASN A 78 14.78 3.66 3.13
C ASN A 78 13.61 2.72 2.85
N VAL A 79 12.79 3.04 1.86
CA VAL A 79 11.71 2.16 1.38
C VAL A 79 11.74 2.13 -0.14
N ASN A 80 11.76 0.95 -0.75
CA ASN A 80 11.84 0.81 -2.21
C ASN A 80 10.46 0.54 -2.81
N PRO A 81 9.82 1.51 -3.49
CA PRO A 81 8.48 1.31 -4.04
C PRO A 81 8.48 0.50 -5.34
N THR A 82 7.42 -0.27 -5.55
CA THR A 82 7.10 -0.91 -6.83
C THR A 82 6.55 0.12 -7.82
N ALA A 83 6.43 -0.26 -9.11
CA ALA A 83 5.76 0.58 -10.10
C ALA A 83 4.31 0.92 -9.71
N LEU A 84 3.55 -0.07 -9.24
CA LEU A 84 2.17 0.15 -8.75
C LEU A 84 2.13 1.02 -7.49
N GLY A 85 3.05 0.82 -6.56
CA GLY A 85 3.18 1.67 -5.37
C GLY A 85 3.44 3.14 -5.71
N ARG A 86 4.12 3.43 -6.83
CA ARG A 86 4.28 4.82 -7.31
C ARG A 86 3.06 5.38 -8.00
N GLN A 87 2.31 4.54 -8.72
CA GLN A 87 1.09 4.98 -9.41
C GLN A 87 -0.02 5.37 -8.44
N GLN A 88 -0.05 4.76 -7.25
CA GLN A 88 -1.05 5.03 -6.22
C GLN A 88 -0.58 6.14 -5.27
N ASN A 89 -0.52 7.38 -5.76
CA ASN A 89 0.13 8.52 -5.10
C ASN A 89 -0.84 9.51 -4.45
N ALA A 90 -1.89 9.02 -3.78
CA ALA A 90 -2.95 9.88 -3.25
C ALA A 90 -3.06 9.86 -1.71
N PHE A 91 -3.62 10.94 -1.14
CA PHE A 91 -3.80 11.06 0.31
C PHE A 91 -4.67 9.94 0.91
N ASN A 92 -5.72 9.53 0.21
CA ASN A 92 -6.65 8.48 0.68
C ASN A 92 -5.98 7.10 0.81
N VAL A 93 -4.90 6.85 0.08
CA VAL A 93 -4.14 5.58 0.16
C VAL A 93 -2.96 5.65 1.13
N HIS A 94 -2.59 6.83 1.63
CA HIS A 94 -1.41 7.01 2.47
C HIS A 94 -1.34 6.08 3.70
N LYS A 95 -2.47 5.85 4.40
CA LYS A 95 -2.51 4.97 5.58
C LYS A 95 -2.03 3.54 5.27
N TYR A 96 -2.41 3.03 4.09
CA TYR A 96 -2.01 1.71 3.64
C TYR A 96 -0.53 1.70 3.22
N HIS A 97 0.03 2.85 2.82
CA HIS A 97 1.44 2.99 2.45
C HIS A 97 2.29 2.91 3.68
N VAL A 98 1.86 3.58 4.75
CA VAL A 98 2.52 3.50 6.05
C VAL A 98 2.48 2.06 6.56
N GLN A 99 1.34 1.37 6.46
CA GLN A 99 1.23 -0.03 6.87
C GLN A 99 2.19 -0.93 6.10
N HIS A 100 2.20 -0.87 4.77
CA HIS A 100 3.06 -1.74 3.96
C HIS A 100 4.56 -1.39 4.11
N ALA A 101 4.90 -0.10 4.19
CA ALA A 101 6.28 0.34 4.44
C ALA A 101 6.80 -0.15 5.81
N LYS A 102 5.99 -0.04 6.87
CA LYS A 102 6.33 -0.58 8.20
C LYS A 102 6.50 -2.10 8.16
N ALA A 103 5.66 -2.80 7.39
CA ALA A 103 5.77 -4.25 7.23
C ALA A 103 7.11 -4.65 6.59
N VAL A 104 7.50 -4.02 5.47
CA VAL A 104 8.78 -4.35 4.80
C VAL A 104 10.01 -3.84 5.56
N LEU A 105 9.86 -2.84 6.42
CA LEU A 105 10.94 -2.31 7.26
C LEU A 105 11.22 -3.21 8.49
N GLY A 106 10.20 -3.93 8.96
CA GLY A 106 10.27 -4.86 10.09
C GLY A 106 10.12 -4.20 11.46
N THR A 107 9.52 -4.93 12.41
CA THR A 107 9.09 -4.42 13.73
C THR A 107 10.19 -3.71 14.51
N TYR A 108 11.42 -4.25 14.52
CA TYR A 108 12.55 -3.64 15.23
C TYR A 108 12.86 -2.23 14.69
N ASN A 109 12.99 -2.11 13.37
CA ASN A 109 13.32 -0.84 12.73
C ASN A 109 12.17 0.15 12.84
N VAL A 110 10.92 -0.31 12.71
CA VAL A 110 9.74 0.53 12.94
C VAL A 110 9.77 1.13 14.34
N LYS A 111 9.96 0.30 15.37
CA LYS A 111 10.01 0.76 16.76
C LYS A 111 11.13 1.77 17.02
N LYS A 112 12.29 1.58 16.39
CA LYS A 112 13.50 2.37 16.66
C LYS A 112 13.61 3.65 15.83
N TYR A 113 13.18 3.63 14.57
CA TYR A 113 13.48 4.68 13.60
C TYR A 113 12.23 5.34 13.00
N TRP A 114 11.06 4.71 13.06
CA TRP A 114 9.85 5.29 12.49
C TRP A 114 9.16 6.22 13.49
N ASN A 115 9.41 7.53 13.35
CA ASN A 115 8.78 8.58 14.16
C ASN A 115 7.95 9.53 13.29
N TRP A 116 7.35 10.55 13.93
CA TRP A 116 6.53 11.53 13.25
C TRP A 116 7.26 12.24 12.10
N GLY A 117 8.53 12.61 12.27
CA GLY A 117 9.31 13.27 11.21
C GLY A 117 9.53 12.36 9.99
N ILE A 118 9.84 11.09 10.21
CA ILE A 118 9.96 10.08 9.15
C ILE A 118 8.64 9.88 8.41
N GLU A 119 7.52 9.77 9.15
CA GLU A 119 6.21 9.58 8.54
C GLU A 119 5.78 10.78 7.69
N ARG A 120 6.14 12.01 8.11
CA ARG A 120 5.88 13.24 7.32
C ARG A 120 6.70 13.32 6.04
N GLN A 121 7.98 12.93 6.09
CA GLN A 121 8.79 12.82 4.87
C GLN A 121 8.23 11.74 3.94
N PHE A 122 7.84 10.59 4.49
CA PHE A 122 7.24 9.51 3.72
C PHE A 122 5.92 9.90 3.05
N LEU A 123 5.08 10.72 3.70
CA LEU A 123 3.88 11.29 3.08
C LEU A 123 4.21 12.07 1.80
N CYS A 124 5.31 12.83 1.76
CA CYS A 124 5.72 13.52 0.55
C CYS A 124 6.18 12.56 -0.54
N HIS A 125 6.87 11.48 -0.19
CA HIS A 125 7.22 10.44 -1.16
C HIS A 125 6.00 9.68 -1.70
N VAL A 126 4.89 9.63 -0.95
CA VAL A 126 3.65 9.00 -1.44
C VAL A 126 2.82 9.99 -2.26
N VAL A 127 2.55 11.18 -1.73
CA VAL A 127 1.60 12.14 -2.33
C VAL A 127 2.27 13.17 -3.22
N GLY A 128 3.46 13.63 -2.82
CA GLY A 128 4.26 14.63 -3.52
C GLY A 128 5.28 14.06 -4.50
N ALA A 129 5.18 12.77 -4.86
CA ALA A 129 6.08 12.04 -5.78
C ALA A 129 6.00 12.50 -7.24
N TRP A 130 6.12 13.81 -7.46
CA TRP A 130 6.21 14.43 -8.78
C TRP A 130 7.66 14.35 -9.33
N PHE A 131 8.63 13.92 -8.49
CA PHE A 131 10.06 13.74 -8.78
C PHE A 131 10.65 12.67 -7.82
N PRO A 132 11.91 12.20 -8.00
CA PRO A 132 12.49 11.35 -9.05
C PRO A 132 12.22 9.83 -8.85
N SER A 133 12.61 9.02 -9.85
CA SER A 133 12.66 7.55 -9.77
C SER A 133 13.70 7.08 -8.74
N GLY A 134 13.32 6.19 -7.82
CA GLY A 134 14.26 5.59 -6.87
C GLY A 134 13.69 5.33 -5.48
N THR A 135 14.54 4.84 -4.58
CA THR A 135 14.19 4.59 -3.18
C THR A 135 13.64 5.85 -2.51
N TYR A 136 12.64 5.69 -1.64
CA TYR A 136 12.19 6.75 -0.74
C TYR A 136 13.13 6.82 0.44
N ASN A 137 13.89 7.91 0.54
CA ASN A 137 14.81 8.17 1.63
C ASN A 137 14.18 9.17 2.60
N MET A 138 14.03 8.78 3.87
CA MET A 138 13.60 9.66 4.94
C MET A 138 14.75 9.85 5.94
N GLU A 139 15.27 11.06 6.00
CA GLU A 139 16.50 11.42 6.68
C GLU A 139 16.20 11.97 8.08
N SER A 140 16.86 11.44 9.11
CA SER A 140 16.53 11.77 10.51
C SER A 140 16.87 13.21 10.93
N TRP A 141 17.68 13.92 10.14
CA TRP A 141 18.12 15.28 10.41
C TRP A 141 17.30 16.34 9.66
N GLN A 142 16.41 15.93 8.76
CA GLN A 142 15.55 16.88 8.06
C GLN A 142 14.41 17.31 8.99
N PRO A 143 14.05 18.60 8.97
CA PRO A 143 12.99 19.13 9.81
C PRO A 143 11.66 18.49 9.42
N ALA A 144 10.82 18.27 10.42
CA ALA A 144 9.47 17.79 10.20
C ALA A 144 8.56 18.99 9.88
N LEU A 145 8.42 19.31 8.59
CA LEU A 145 7.56 20.42 8.15
C LEU A 145 6.08 20.03 8.08
N HIS A 146 5.21 21.03 7.95
CA HIS A 146 3.80 20.76 7.70
C HIS A 146 3.56 20.33 6.24
N TRP A 147 2.55 19.50 5.95
CA TRP A 147 2.43 18.84 4.63
C TRP A 147 2.45 19.82 3.46
N ASN A 148 1.77 20.96 3.62
CA ASN A 148 1.70 22.05 2.64
C ASN A 148 3.05 22.70 2.34
N GLN A 149 4.02 22.55 3.25
CA GLN A 149 5.41 22.98 3.08
C GLN A 149 6.29 21.86 2.50
N ILE A 150 6.03 20.59 2.86
CA ILE A 150 6.80 19.43 2.36
C ILE A 150 6.52 19.15 0.87
N ALA A 151 5.26 19.31 0.43
CA ALA A 151 4.85 19.06 -0.95
C ALA A 151 5.30 20.15 -1.94
N ASN A 152 6.22 21.03 -1.54
CA ASN A 152 6.80 22.04 -2.41
C ASN A 152 7.66 21.37 -3.51
N PRO A 153 7.32 21.55 -4.81
CA PRO A 153 8.12 21.02 -5.92
C PRO A 153 9.59 21.46 -5.90
N TRP A 154 9.87 22.62 -5.30
CA TRP A 154 11.21 23.20 -5.23
C TRP A 154 12.08 22.61 -4.10
N ASP A 155 11.48 22.13 -3.02
CA ASP A 155 12.20 21.64 -1.82
C ASP A 155 12.31 20.10 -1.75
N ARG A 156 11.82 19.39 -2.78
CA ARG A 156 11.99 17.95 -3.02
C ARG A 156 11.88 17.10 -1.74
N CYS A 157 10.78 17.28 -1.01
CA CYS A 157 10.50 16.60 0.26
C CYS A 157 11.51 16.91 1.38
N ASN A 158 11.61 18.19 1.76
CA ASN A 158 12.43 18.69 2.88
C ASN A 158 13.94 18.49 2.71
N ARG A 159 14.52 18.72 1.53
CA ARG A 159 15.97 18.88 1.45
C ARG A 159 16.34 20.27 1.96
N ILE A 160 16.92 20.37 3.16
CA ILE A 160 17.73 21.54 3.50
C ILE A 160 18.85 21.63 2.44
N LYS A 161 18.92 22.76 1.73
CA LYS A 161 20.01 23.09 0.81
C LYS A 161 21.29 23.42 1.57
#